data_AF-A0A443S0P6-F1
#
_entry.id   AF-A0A443S0P6-F1
#
_cell.length_a   1.000
_cell.length_b   1.000
_cell.length_c   1.000
_cell.angle_alpha   90.00
_cell.angle_beta   90.00
_cell.angle_gamma   90.00
#
_symmetry.space_group_name_H-M   'P 1'
#
loop_
_entity.id
_entity.type
_entity.pdbx_description
1 polymer ?
#
loop_
_entity_poly.entity_id
_entity_poly.type
_entity_poly.pdbx_seq_one_letter_code
_entity_poly.pdbx_strand_id
1 'polypeptide(L)'
;MTRNSFKTKNTMIPEFIAETLGTFTLVCIGLSVNASVVLSGTDSATVITCFGWGLAVTAAVYVCGGVSGGHCNPAVTLAFAFVRKFNWRKVPHYIVAQYFGAFLGTLVTYFVYIDSIKHKFGAELKVGGANGTANIFVTHPNEKLSIDTLLVDQIVSS
;
A
#
# COMPACT_ATOMS: atom_id res chain seq x y z
N MET A 1 0.88 38.50 20.11
CA MET A 1 -0.13 37.52 19.64
C MET A 1 0.24 36.14 20.19
N THR A 2 -0.32 35.77 21.34
CA THR A 2 -0.15 34.46 21.97
C THR A 2 -1.07 33.45 21.30
N ARG A 3 -0.52 32.56 20.47
CA ARG A 3 -1.31 31.52 19.80
C ARG A 3 -1.64 30.43 20.83
N ASN A 4 -2.90 30.41 21.28
CA ASN A 4 -3.45 29.43 22.20
C ASN A 4 -3.15 28.00 21.75
N SER A 5 -2.35 27.30 22.57
CA SER A 5 -2.04 25.88 22.43
C SER A 5 -3.16 25.04 23.05
N PHE A 6 -4.23 24.81 22.30
CA PHE A 6 -5.07 23.63 22.48
C PHE A 6 -4.49 22.48 21.63
N LYS A 7 -3.29 22.00 21.96
CA LYS A 7 -2.84 20.68 21.48
C LYS A 7 -3.56 19.62 22.30
N THR A 8 -4.46 18.88 21.66
CA THR A 8 -5.06 17.69 22.26
C THR A 8 -3.94 16.74 22.69
N LYS A 9 -3.83 16.43 23.99
CA LYS A 9 -2.79 15.53 24.53
C LYS A 9 -2.85 14.11 23.95
N ASN A 10 -3.94 13.74 23.27
CA ASN A 10 -4.13 12.45 22.62
C ASN A 10 -4.04 12.60 21.10
N THR A 11 -2.92 12.16 20.51
CA THR A 11 -2.69 12.20 19.07
C THR A 11 -3.07 10.90 18.36
N MET A 12 -3.51 9.87 19.10
CA MET A 12 -3.74 8.52 18.56
C MET A 12 -4.82 8.50 17.47
N ILE A 13 -5.96 9.18 17.68
CA ILE A 13 -7.06 9.18 16.70
C ILE A 13 -6.66 9.92 15.42
N PRO A 14 -6.11 11.16 15.46
CA PRO A 14 -5.60 11.82 14.26
C PRO A 14 -4.54 11.00 13.51
N GLU A 15 -3.61 10.38 14.24
CA GLU A 15 -2.58 9.50 13.66
C GLU A 15 -3.20 8.28 12.97
N PHE A 16 -4.21 7.65 13.59
CA PHE A 16 -4.92 6.52 13.00
C PHE A 16 -5.57 6.88 11.67
N ILE A 17 -6.31 7.99 11.64
CA ILE A 17 -7.01 8.47 10.45
C ILE A 17 -5.99 8.82 9.37
N ALA A 18 -4.92 9.51 9.73
CA ALA A 18 -3.86 9.87 8.79
C ALA A 18 -3.18 8.64 8.17
N GLU A 19 -2.78 7.65 8.97
CA GLU A 19 -2.19 6.40 8.48
C GLU A 19 -3.18 5.59 7.62
N THR A 20 -4.46 5.54 8.03
CA THR A 20 -5.51 4.89 7.24
C THR A 20 -5.68 5.56 5.88
N LEU A 21 -5.81 6.89 5.82
CA LEU A 21 -6.00 7.63 4.58
C LEU A 21 -4.76 7.62 3.69
N GLY A 22 -3.57 7.68 4.29
CA GLY A 22 -2.32 7.59 3.56
C GLY A 22 -2.12 6.22 2.93
N THR A 23 -2.29 5.13 3.70
CA THR A 23 -2.19 3.78 3.15
C THR A 23 -3.32 3.47 2.17
N PHE A 24 -4.54 3.96 2.41
CA PHE A 24 -5.63 3.91 1.44
C PHE A 24 -5.23 4.55 0.10
N THR A 25 -4.66 5.76 0.14
CA THR A 25 -4.22 6.48 -1.06
C THR A 25 -3.11 5.73 -1.78
N LEU A 26 -2.10 5.26 -1.03
CA LEU A 26 -1.00 4.45 -1.56
C LEU A 26 -1.52 3.22 -2.31
N VAL A 27 -2.36 2.43 -1.64
CA VAL A 27 -2.84 1.15 -2.18
C VAL A 27 -3.85 1.38 -3.31
N CYS A 28 -4.77 2.33 -3.17
CA CYS A 28 -5.74 2.62 -4.23
C CYS A 28 -5.04 3.05 -5.54
N ILE A 29 -4.03 3.92 -5.46
CA ILE A 29 -3.29 4.36 -6.65
C ILE A 29 -2.40 3.24 -7.17
N GLY A 30 -1.59 2.60 -6.31
CA GLY A 30 -0.66 1.54 -6.71
C GLY A 30 -1.37 0.35 -7.38
N LEU A 31 -2.49 -0.10 -6.82
CA LEU A 31 -3.26 -1.19 -7.40
C LEU A 31 -4.00 -0.76 -8.68
N SER A 32 -4.39 0.51 -8.82
CA SER A 32 -4.95 1.02 -10.09
C SER A 32 -3.90 1.04 -11.20
N VAL A 33 -2.64 1.32 -10.88
CA VAL A 33 -1.51 1.19 -11.82
C VAL A 33 -1.35 -0.27 -12.23
N ASN A 34 -1.32 -1.20 -11.27
CA ASN A 34 -1.23 -2.64 -11.57
C ASN A 34 -2.39 -3.10 -12.47
N ALA A 35 -3.63 -2.73 -12.13
CA ALA A 35 -4.82 -3.07 -12.90
C ALA A 35 -4.70 -2.52 -14.33
N SER A 36 -4.28 -1.27 -14.48
CA SER A 36 -4.13 -0.63 -15.80
C SER A 36 -3.07 -1.31 -16.66
N VAL A 37 -1.94 -1.70 -16.08
CA VAL A 37 -0.87 -2.43 -16.78
C VAL A 37 -1.32 -3.83 -17.20
N VAL A 38 -1.92 -4.59 -16.28
CA VAL A 38 -2.41 -5.95 -16.54
C VAL A 38 -3.54 -5.94 -17.58
N LEU A 39 -4.45 -4.97 -17.52
CA LEU A 39 -5.59 -4.87 -18.43
C LEU A 39 -5.18 -4.33 -19.81
N SER A 40 -4.24 -3.39 -19.90
CA SER A 40 -3.77 -2.86 -21.19
C SER A 40 -2.85 -3.81 -21.95
N GLY A 41 -2.07 -4.64 -21.26
CA GLY A 41 -1.07 -5.51 -21.91
C GLY A 41 0.07 -4.72 -22.56
N THR A 42 0.43 -3.57 -22.01
CA THR A 42 1.49 -2.69 -22.53
C THR A 42 2.90 -3.28 -22.37
N ASP A 43 3.77 -3.07 -23.36
CA ASP A 43 5.18 -3.47 -23.32
C ASP A 43 6.01 -2.66 -22.30
N SER A 44 5.52 -1.48 -21.88
CA SER A 44 6.19 -0.60 -20.91
C SER A 44 5.78 -0.85 -19.45
N ALA A 45 5.25 -2.04 -19.17
CA ALA A 45 4.66 -2.44 -17.89
C ALA A 45 5.54 -2.10 -16.67
N THR A 46 6.83 -2.45 -16.73
CA THR A 46 7.76 -2.28 -15.60
C THR A 46 7.97 -0.80 -15.27
N VAL A 47 8.25 0.03 -16.27
CA VAL A 47 8.54 1.47 -16.05
C VAL A 47 7.31 2.19 -15.51
N ILE A 48 6.14 1.93 -16.09
CA ILE A 48 4.86 2.51 -15.65
C ILE A 48 4.56 2.10 -14.20
N THR A 49 4.78 0.83 -13.85
CA THR A 49 4.56 0.33 -12.49
C THR A 49 5.49 1.01 -11.49
N CYS A 50 6.79 1.06 -11.77
CA CYS A 50 7.77 1.70 -10.88
C CYS A 50 7.46 3.19 -10.63
N PHE A 51 7.21 3.96 -11.69
CA PHE A 51 6.88 5.38 -11.55
C PHE A 51 5.52 5.58 -10.88
N GLY A 52 4.52 4.79 -11.23
CA GLY A 52 3.18 4.86 -10.65
C GLY A 52 3.18 4.61 -9.14
N TRP A 53 3.89 3.59 -8.67
CA TRP A 53 4.05 3.31 -7.24
C TRP A 53 4.87 4.39 -6.52
N GLY A 54 5.92 4.92 -7.14
CA GLY A 54 6.68 6.06 -6.57
C GLY A 54 5.82 7.31 -6.35
N LEU A 55 4.95 7.62 -7.32
CA LEU A 55 3.97 8.71 -7.20
C LEU A 55 2.89 8.40 -6.16
N ALA A 56 2.44 7.15 -6.05
CA ALA A 56 1.48 6.71 -5.03
C ALA A 56 2.03 6.92 -3.60
N VAL A 57 3.29 6.55 -3.36
CA VAL A 57 3.97 6.80 -2.07
C VAL A 57 4.07 8.29 -1.79
N THR A 58 4.45 9.09 -2.79
CA THR A 58 4.56 10.54 -2.63
C THR A 58 3.21 11.16 -2.25
N ALA A 59 2.14 10.80 -2.96
CA ALA A 59 0.78 11.25 -2.66
C ALA A 59 0.34 10.84 -1.24
N ALA A 60 0.60 9.59 -0.85
CA ALA A 60 0.31 9.11 0.50
C ALA A 60 1.03 9.94 1.57
N VAL A 61 2.33 10.24 1.40
CA VAL A 61 3.09 11.07 2.33
C VAL A 61 2.55 12.50 2.41
N TYR A 62 2.11 13.09 1.30
CA TYR A 62 1.43 14.40 1.32
C TYR A 62 0.12 14.37 2.11
N VAL A 63 -0.59 13.24 2.11
CA VAL A 63 -1.83 13.04 2.88
C VAL A 63 -1.54 12.79 4.37
N CYS A 64 -0.63 11.87 4.69
CA CYS A 64 -0.43 11.36 6.05
C CYS A 64 0.70 12.05 6.84
N GLY A 65 1.69 12.62 6.16
CA GLY A 65 2.98 13.03 6.73
C GLY A 65 2.91 14.11 7.81
N GLY A 66 2.12 15.16 7.60
CA GLY A 66 2.01 16.28 8.55
C GLY A 66 1.33 15.94 9.87
N VAL A 67 0.63 14.80 9.96
CA VAL A 67 -0.16 14.39 11.13
C VAL A 67 0.47 13.19 11.84
N SER A 68 0.81 12.14 11.07
CA SER A 68 1.25 10.84 11.62
C SER A 68 2.76 10.60 11.52
N GLY A 69 3.49 11.42 10.77
CA GLY A 69 4.84 11.11 10.31
C GLY A 69 4.87 10.31 8.99
N GLY A 70 3.71 9.83 8.54
CA GLY A 70 3.51 9.24 7.22
C GLY A 70 4.26 7.93 7.02
N HIS A 71 4.15 7.01 7.98
CA HIS A 71 4.78 5.70 7.85
C HIS A 71 4.10 4.91 6.75
N CYS A 72 2.77 4.86 6.81
CA CYS A 72 1.87 4.31 5.80
C CYS A 72 2.26 2.86 5.37
N ASN A 73 3.08 2.17 6.18
CA ASN A 73 3.71 0.86 6.00
C ASN A 73 4.14 0.25 7.37
N PRO A 74 3.79 -1.02 7.66
CA PRO A 74 4.20 -1.72 8.88
C PRO A 74 5.72 -1.86 9.06
N ALA A 75 6.47 -2.16 8.00
CA ALA A 75 7.93 -2.32 8.04
C ALA A 75 8.62 -1.00 8.41
N VAL A 76 8.16 0.12 7.83
CA VAL A 76 8.64 1.47 8.17
C VAL A 76 8.32 1.79 9.63
N THR A 77 7.11 1.47 10.09
CA THR A 77 6.70 1.68 11.49
C THR A 77 7.59 0.93 12.47
N LEU A 78 7.90 -0.34 12.16
CA LEU A 78 8.81 -1.15 12.95
C LEU A 78 10.24 -0.59 12.90
N ALA A 79 10.75 -0.23 11.72
CA ALA A 79 12.10 0.33 11.56
C ALA A 79 12.29 1.59 12.44
N PHE A 80 11.33 2.52 12.41
CA PHE A 80 11.35 3.72 13.25
C PHE A 80 11.27 3.38 14.75
N ALA A 81 10.52 2.36 15.15
CA ALA A 81 10.46 1.91 16.53
C ALA A 81 11.80 1.28 16.98
N PHE A 82 12.44 0.49 16.12
CA PHE A 82 13.75 -0.13 16.39
C PHE A 82 14.86 0.91 16.58
N VAL A 83 14.92 1.95 15.72
CA VAL A 83 15.88 3.06 15.88
C VAL A 83 15.46 4.08 16.94
N ARG A 84 14.46 3.76 17.77
CA ARG A 84 13.92 4.59 18.87
C ARG A 84 13.41 5.97 18.44
N LYS A 85 13.02 6.12 17.17
CA LYS A 85 12.37 7.32 16.62
C LYS A 85 10.85 7.27 16.73
N PHE A 86 10.29 6.14 17.13
CA PHE A 86 8.85 5.96 17.32
C PHE A 86 8.53 5.13 18.56
N ASN A 87 7.38 5.40 19.20
CA ASN A 87 6.98 4.75 20.43
C ASN A 87 6.42 3.35 20.15
N TRP A 88 7.05 2.31 20.70
CA TRP A 88 6.62 0.90 20.59
C TRP A 88 5.15 0.67 20.95
N ARG A 89 4.59 1.44 21.90
CA ARG A 89 3.17 1.30 22.29
C ARG A 89 2.19 1.71 21.18
N LYS A 90 2.65 2.54 20.22
CA LYS A 90 1.84 2.99 19.07
C LYS A 90 1.99 2.08 17.85
N VAL A 91 2.94 1.14 17.85
CA VAL A 91 3.19 0.27 16.69
C VAL A 91 1.95 -0.55 16.31
N PRO A 92 1.27 -1.27 17.23
CA PRO A 92 0.08 -2.03 16.85
C PRO A 92 -1.04 -1.14 16.31
N HIS A 93 -1.18 0.07 16.85
CA HIS A 93 -2.16 1.06 16.43
C HIS A 93 -1.95 1.52 14.98
N TYR A 94 -0.70 1.80 14.61
CA TYR A 94 -0.35 2.15 13.23
C TYR A 94 -0.54 0.98 12.27
N ILE A 95 -0.13 -0.23 12.66
CA ILE A 95 -0.29 -1.43 11.84
C ILE A 95 -1.76 -1.71 11.54
N VAL A 96 -2.65 -1.59 12.53
CA VAL A 96 -4.10 -1.75 12.32
C VAL A 96 -4.65 -0.67 11.38
N ALA A 97 -4.24 0.59 11.55
CA ALA A 97 -4.64 1.68 10.65
C ALA A 97 -4.21 1.42 9.20
N GLN A 98 -2.97 0.98 9.00
CA GLN A 98 -2.38 0.70 7.69
C GLN A 98 -3.09 -0.47 7.02
N TYR A 99 -3.31 -1.59 7.72
CA TYR A 99 -4.07 -2.71 7.16
C TYR A 99 -5.51 -2.34 6.81
N PHE A 100 -6.17 -1.53 7.65
CA PHE A 100 -7.52 -1.06 7.37
C PHE A 100 -7.55 -0.15 6.13
N GLY A 101 -6.61 0.78 6.02
CA GLY A 101 -6.45 1.64 4.84
C GLY A 101 -6.16 0.83 3.58
N ALA A 102 -5.24 -0.13 3.64
CA ALA A 102 -4.91 -1.02 2.53
C ALA A 102 -6.12 -1.82 2.07
N PHE A 103 -6.86 -2.42 3.00
CA PHE A 103 -8.09 -3.16 2.70
C PHE A 103 -9.12 -2.30 1.96
N LEU A 104 -9.38 -1.08 2.44
CA LEU A 104 -10.29 -0.15 1.78
C LEU A 104 -9.80 0.27 0.39
N GLY A 105 -8.49 0.51 0.24
CA GLY A 105 -7.88 0.87 -1.05
C GLY A 105 -8.05 -0.24 -2.07
N THR A 106 -7.74 -1.48 -1.68
CA THR A 106 -7.96 -2.68 -2.49
C THR A 106 -9.43 -2.86 -2.87
N LEU A 107 -10.36 -2.67 -1.92
CA LEU A 107 -11.79 -2.81 -2.16
C LEU A 107 -12.28 -1.80 -3.21
N VAL A 108 -11.86 -0.53 -3.11
CA VAL A 108 -12.19 0.50 -4.09
C VAL A 108 -11.62 0.14 -5.46
N THR A 109 -10.34 -0.23 -5.56
CA THR A 109 -9.73 -0.63 -6.84
C THR A 109 -10.46 -1.84 -7.44
N TYR A 110 -10.82 -2.85 -6.62
CA TYR A 110 -11.57 -4.00 -7.09
C TYR A 110 -12.89 -3.60 -7.75
N PHE A 111 -13.69 -2.75 -7.08
CA PHE A 111 -14.97 -2.31 -7.63
C PHE A 111 -14.83 -1.43 -8.87
N VAL A 112 -13.80 -0.58 -8.93
CA VAL A 112 -13.53 0.27 -10.11
C VAL A 112 -13.18 -0.58 -11.34
N TYR A 113 -12.46 -1.69 -11.16
CA TYR A 113 -11.92 -2.48 -12.27
C TYR A 113 -12.64 -3.81 -12.52
N ILE A 114 -13.65 -4.18 -11.73
CA ILE A 114 -14.30 -5.52 -11.82
C ILE A 114 -14.87 -5.81 -13.21
N ASP A 115 -15.49 -4.83 -13.86
CA ASP A 115 -16.07 -5.03 -15.19
C ASP A 115 -14.98 -5.24 -16.25
N SER A 116 -13.91 -4.46 -16.18
CA SER A 116 -12.73 -4.60 -17.06
C SER A 116 -12.01 -5.94 -16.84
N ILE A 117 -11.87 -6.38 -15.58
CA ILE A 117 -11.29 -7.67 -15.22
C ILE A 117 -12.13 -8.80 -15.78
N LYS A 118 -13.45 -8.76 -15.58
CA LYS A 118 -14.38 -9.77 -16.10
C LYS A 118 -14.41 -9.82 -17.62
N HIS A 119 -14.32 -8.66 -18.27
CA HIS A 119 -14.28 -8.58 -19.74
C HIS A 119 -13.00 -9.21 -20.30
N LYS A 120 -11.84 -9.00 -19.66
CA LYS A 120 -10.55 -9.53 -20.15
C LYS A 120 -10.31 -10.99 -19.79
N PHE A 121 -10.64 -11.40 -18.57
CA PHE A 121 -10.26 -12.70 -18.01
C PHE A 121 -11.45 -13.67 -17.83
N GLY A 122 -12.68 -13.22 -18.09
CA GLY A 122 -13.91 -13.97 -17.88
C GLY A 122 -14.51 -13.77 -16.48
N ALA A 123 -15.67 -14.37 -16.23
CA ALA A 123 -16.40 -14.21 -14.97
C ALA A 123 -15.72 -14.87 -13.76
N GLU A 124 -14.83 -15.85 -14.00
CA GLU A 124 -14.11 -16.57 -12.94
C GLU A 124 -12.87 -15.80 -12.49
N LEU A 125 -12.83 -15.43 -11.21
CA LEU A 125 -11.65 -14.83 -10.58
C LEU A 125 -10.68 -15.92 -10.15
N LYS A 126 -9.49 -15.95 -10.77
CA LYS A 126 -8.47 -16.99 -10.52
C LYS A 126 -7.26 -16.41 -9.82
N VAL A 127 -6.67 -17.20 -8.92
CA VAL A 127 -5.45 -16.80 -8.20
C VAL A 127 -4.21 -16.91 -9.09
N GLY A 128 -4.11 -17.94 -9.93
CA GLY A 128 -2.97 -18.18 -10.81
C GLY A 128 -3.36 -18.80 -12.15
N GLY A 129 -2.35 -19.08 -12.98
CA GLY A 129 -2.51 -19.57 -14.35
C GLY A 129 -2.65 -18.45 -15.38
N ALA A 130 -2.93 -18.82 -16.64
CA ALA A 130 -2.96 -17.88 -17.77
C ALA A 130 -3.95 -16.70 -17.59
N ASN A 131 -5.02 -16.91 -16.83
CA ASN A 131 -6.04 -15.89 -16.50
C ASN A 131 -6.04 -15.53 -15.00
N GLY A 132 -4.91 -15.65 -14.32
CA GLY A 132 -4.80 -15.23 -12.92
C GLY A 132 -4.99 -13.72 -12.78
N THR A 133 -5.91 -13.31 -11.90
CA THR A 133 -6.24 -11.89 -11.64
C THR A 133 -5.69 -11.40 -10.30
N ALA A 134 -5.24 -12.30 -9.43
CA ALA A 134 -4.75 -11.96 -8.09
C ALA A 134 -3.46 -11.13 -8.10
N ASN A 135 -2.65 -11.25 -9.16
CA ASN A 135 -1.44 -10.45 -9.40
C ASN A 135 -1.72 -8.94 -9.51
N ILE A 136 -2.95 -8.52 -9.76
CA ILE A 136 -3.35 -7.10 -9.71
C ILE A 136 -3.24 -6.58 -8.26
N PHE A 137 -3.62 -7.40 -7.28
CA PHE A 137 -3.86 -7.00 -5.89
C PHE A 137 -2.73 -7.39 -4.95
N VAL A 138 -2.06 -8.51 -5.21
CA VAL A 138 -0.99 -9.04 -4.36
C VAL A 138 0.18 -9.53 -5.20
N THR A 139 1.38 -9.44 -4.64
CA THR A 139 2.58 -9.98 -5.27
C THR A 139 2.62 -11.50 -5.08
N HIS A 140 3.01 -12.21 -6.13
CA HIS A 140 3.20 -13.66 -6.10
C HIS A 140 4.68 -14.00 -6.31
N PRO A 141 5.19 -15.03 -5.64
CA PRO A 141 6.55 -15.48 -5.84
C PRO A 141 6.72 -15.97 -7.28
N ASN A 142 7.88 -15.69 -7.87
CA ASN A 142 8.22 -16.26 -9.16
C ASN A 142 8.54 -17.75 -8.99
N GLU A 143 7.79 -18.63 -9.65
CA GLU A 143 7.93 -20.10 -9.54
C GLU A 143 9.33 -20.61 -9.91
N LYS A 144 10.13 -19.82 -10.64
CA LYS A 144 11.50 -20.17 -11.03
C LYS A 144 12.53 -19.94 -9.93
N LEU A 145 12.18 -19.24 -8.84
CA LEU A 145 13.11 -18.84 -7.78
C LEU A 145 12.84 -19.62 -6.49
N SER A 146 13.92 -19.89 -5.74
CA SER A 146 13.81 -20.52 -4.42
C SER A 146 13.21 -19.55 -3.39
N ILE A 147 12.53 -20.09 -2.38
CA ILE A 147 11.97 -19.30 -1.28
C ILE A 147 13.08 -18.52 -0.56
N ASP A 148 14.26 -19.12 -0.39
CA ASP A 148 15.39 -18.46 0.28
C ASP A 148 15.86 -17.22 -0.48
N THR A 149 15.95 -17.31 -1.82
CA THR A 149 16.28 -16.16 -2.67
C THR A 149 15.23 -15.06 -2.55
N LEU A 150 13.94 -15.44 -2.55
CA LEU A 150 12.83 -14.49 -2.42
C LEU A 150 12.80 -13.83 -1.04
N LEU A 151 13.14 -14.55 0.03
CA LEU A 151 13.25 -13.97 1.37
C LEU A 151 14.38 -12.93 1.44
N VAL A 152 15.54 -13.23 0.87
CA VAL A 152 16.67 -12.28 0.82
C VAL A 152 16.29 -11.05 0.00
N ASP A 153 15.63 -11.23 -1.13
CA ASP A 153 15.14 -10.13 -1.97
C ASP A 153 14.21 -9.18 -1.21
N GLN A 154 13.22 -9.72 -0.48
CA GLN A 154 12.30 -8.89 0.31
C GLN A 154 12.99 -8.14 1.44
N ILE A 155 14.01 -8.74 2.08
CA ILE A 155 14.79 -8.08 3.13
C ILE A 155 15.63 -6.93 2.57
N VAL A 156 16.27 -7.14 1.41
CA VAL A 156 17.16 -6.13 0.80
C VAL A 156 16.37 -4.98 0.17
N SER A 157 15.17 -5.26 -0.37
CA SER A 157 14.36 -4.27 -1.08
C SER A 157 13.44 -3.42 -0.19
N SER A 158 13.25 -3.79 1.10
CA SER A 158 12.38 -3.07 2.05
C SER A 158 13.06 -1.88 2.70
#